data_AF-A0A960HPT1-F1
#
_entry.id   AF-A0A960HPT1-F1
#
_cell.length_a   1.000
_cell.length_b   1.000
_cell.length_c   1.000
_cell.angle_alpha   90.00
_cell.angle_beta   90.00
_cell.angle_gamma   90.00
#
_symmetry.space_group_name_H-M   'P 1'
#
loop_
_entity.id
_entity.type
_entity.pdbx_description
1 polymer ?
#
loop_
_entity_poly.entity_id
_entity_poly.type
_entity_poly.pdbx_seq_one_letter_code
_entity_poly.pdbx_strand_id
1 'polypeptide(L)'
;MANPATVNDVADRWRPLSADESVVALASLEDAWALATLEVPDLDARLTADPAEIDPSIVRMVICAAVLRVLRNPDGKRQETIEDYSYTLAVGEGEPGSVYFTEAELTRLRARPPVPTGAFTIRPYGAPDGTILEELGWS
;
A
#
# COMPACT_ATOMS: atom_id res chain seq x y z
N MET A 1 -6.23 16.30 -3.64
CA MET A 1 -7.30 15.84 -2.72
C MET A 1 -6.86 16.01 -1.27
N ALA A 2 -7.79 15.87 -0.32
CA ALA A 2 -7.46 15.74 1.10
C ALA A 2 -6.81 14.37 1.39
N ASN A 3 -5.90 14.31 2.38
CA ASN A 3 -5.27 13.06 2.81
C ASN A 3 -6.35 12.02 3.18
N PRO A 4 -6.34 10.81 2.61
CA PRO A 4 -7.33 9.79 2.91
C PRO A 4 -7.17 9.16 4.31
N ALA A 5 -6.06 9.38 5.02
CA ALA A 5 -5.80 8.88 6.36
C ALA A 5 -6.08 9.93 7.43
N THR A 6 -6.64 9.50 8.56
CA THR A 6 -7.03 10.37 9.69
C THR A 6 -6.24 10.06 10.96
N VAL A 7 -6.34 10.91 11.98
CA VAL A 7 -5.75 10.64 13.31
C VAL A 7 -6.38 9.38 13.94
N ASN A 8 -7.67 9.13 13.72
CA ASN A 8 -8.35 7.92 14.18
C ASN A 8 -7.76 6.66 13.52
N ASP A 9 -7.45 6.72 12.22
CA ASP A 9 -6.76 5.62 11.52
C ASP A 9 -5.42 5.25 12.17
N VAL A 10 -4.70 6.24 12.71
CA VAL A 10 -3.44 6.02 13.44
C VAL A 10 -3.71 5.41 14.81
N ALA A 11 -4.67 5.95 15.56
CA ALA A 11 -5.05 5.46 16.88
C ALA A 11 -5.54 4.00 16.84
N ASP A 12 -6.43 3.68 15.89
CA ASP A 12 -7.01 2.35 15.71
C ASP A 12 -5.97 1.28 15.39
N ARG A 13 -4.84 1.67 14.77
CA ARG A 13 -3.73 0.76 14.41
C ARG A 13 -2.68 0.60 15.50
N TRP A 14 -2.75 1.38 16.58
CA TRP A 14 -1.74 1.36 17.63
C TRP A 14 -2.34 1.36 19.02
N ARG A 15 -2.71 2.55 19.51
CA ARG A 15 -3.34 2.78 20.82
C ARG A 15 -4.03 4.15 20.78
N PRO A 16 -4.93 4.43 21.74
CA PRO A 16 -5.45 5.79 21.93
C PRO A 16 -4.30 6.80 22.09
N LEU A 17 -4.38 7.90 21.35
CA LEU A 17 -3.36 8.96 21.35
C LEU A 17 -3.65 9.98 22.45
N SER A 18 -2.61 10.47 23.10
CA SER A 18 -2.69 11.67 23.94
C SER A 18 -3.00 12.92 23.09
N ALA A 19 -3.31 14.05 23.75
CA ALA A 19 -3.53 15.31 23.05
C ALA A 19 -2.28 15.74 22.25
N ASP A 20 -1.10 15.64 22.86
CA ASP A 20 0.17 16.00 22.21
C ASP A 20 0.51 15.03 21.06
N GLU A 21 0.32 13.72 21.26
CA GLU A 21 0.50 12.71 20.21
C GLU A 21 -0.46 12.95 19.04
N SER A 22 -1.69 13.41 19.29
CA SER A 22 -2.68 13.72 18.25
C SER A 22 -2.26 14.92 17.41
N VAL A 23 -1.65 15.95 18.02
CA VAL A 23 -1.10 17.11 17.30
C VAL A 23 0.05 16.69 16.41
N VAL A 24 1.00 15.90 16.94
CA VAL A 24 2.14 15.39 16.16
C VAL A 24 1.66 14.45 15.05
N ALA A 25 0.69 13.58 15.32
CA ALA A 25 0.12 12.68 14.32
C ALA A 25 -0.53 13.45 13.17
N LEU A 26 -1.27 14.52 13.46
CA LEU A 26 -1.91 15.34 12.43
C LEU A 26 -0.88 16.01 11.51
N ALA A 27 0.12 16.68 12.08
CA ALA A 27 1.20 17.30 11.29
C ALA A 27 1.94 16.25 10.45
N SER A 28 2.28 15.10 11.05
CA SER A 28 2.95 14.01 10.36
C SER A 28 2.09 13.41 9.23
N LEU A 29 0.76 13.37 9.37
CA LEU A 29 -0.14 12.92 8.32
C LEU A 29 -0.13 13.89 7.13
N GLU A 30 -0.10 15.19 7.37
CA GLU A 30 -0.02 16.20 6.31
C GLU A 30 1.30 16.09 5.55
N ASP A 31 2.42 15.99 6.27
CA ASP A 31 3.75 15.80 5.68
C ASP A 31 3.85 14.49 4.90
N ALA A 32 3.33 13.39 5.46
CA ALA A 32 3.29 12.09 4.81
C ALA A 32 2.53 12.14 3.48
N TRP A 33 1.40 12.84 3.44
CA TRP A 33 0.62 12.98 2.23
C TRP A 33 1.34 13.81 1.17
N ALA A 34 1.91 14.95 1.57
CA ALA A 34 2.70 15.78 0.69
C ALA A 34 3.87 14.99 0.07
N LEU A 35 4.62 14.25 0.90
CA LEU A 35 5.72 13.41 0.44
C LEU A 35 5.25 12.27 -0.48
N ALA A 36 4.12 11.61 -0.16
CA ALA A 36 3.58 10.54 -0.99
C ALA A 36 3.19 11.04 -2.38
N THR A 37 2.57 12.22 -2.46
CA THR A 37 2.21 12.85 -3.74
C THR A 37 3.42 13.41 -4.50
N LEU A 38 4.51 13.75 -3.81
CA LEU A 38 5.77 14.12 -4.45
C LEU A 38 6.45 12.90 -5.10
N GLU A 39 6.51 11.79 -4.36
CA GLU A 39 7.15 10.52 -4.80
C GLU A 39 6.32 9.74 -5.83
N VAL A 40 5.00 9.94 -5.82
CA VAL A 40 4.03 9.32 -6.72
C VAL A 40 3.06 10.41 -7.22
N PRO A 41 3.47 11.21 -8.23
CA PRO A 41 2.71 12.39 -8.69
C PRO A 41 1.29 12.11 -9.18
N ASP A 42 1.01 10.90 -9.66
CA ASP A 42 -0.30 10.47 -10.16
C ASP A 42 -1.19 9.83 -9.07
N LEU A 43 -0.73 9.77 -7.82
CA LEU A 43 -1.45 9.09 -6.73
C LEU A 43 -2.87 9.64 -6.51
N ASP A 44 -3.02 10.97 -6.54
CA ASP A 44 -4.30 11.66 -6.37
C ASP A 44 -5.29 11.31 -7.49
N ALA A 45 -4.79 11.30 -8.73
CA ALA A 45 -5.57 10.96 -9.91
C ALA A 45 -5.99 9.48 -9.88
N ARG A 46 -5.11 8.59 -9.44
CA ARG A 46 -5.41 7.15 -9.32
C ARG A 46 -6.43 6.83 -8.25
N LEU A 47 -6.45 7.57 -7.15
CA LEU A 47 -7.47 7.44 -6.10
C LEU A 47 -8.85 7.92 -6.56
N THR A 48 -8.90 8.92 -7.45
CA THR A 48 -10.13 9.55 -7.93
C THR A 48 -10.65 8.97 -9.25
N ALA A 49 -9.86 8.12 -9.91
CA ALA A 49 -10.28 7.43 -11.13
C ALA A 49 -11.56 6.60 -10.90
N ASP A 50 -12.33 6.41 -11.97
CA ASP A 50 -13.51 5.57 -11.98
C ASP A 50 -13.39 4.49 -13.08
N PRO A 51 -13.13 3.22 -12.72
CA PRO A 51 -12.92 2.72 -11.36
C PRO A 51 -11.58 3.17 -10.77
N ALA A 52 -11.48 3.21 -9.43
CA ALA A 52 -10.26 3.60 -8.74
C ALA A 52 -9.08 2.70 -9.15
N GLU A 53 -7.96 3.32 -9.55
CA GLU A 53 -6.75 2.62 -9.99
C GLU A 53 -5.83 2.24 -8.80
N ILE A 54 -6.17 2.66 -7.59
CA ILE A 54 -5.53 2.21 -6.36
C ILE A 54 -6.56 2.14 -5.24
N ASP A 55 -6.45 1.09 -4.41
CA ASP A 55 -7.31 0.94 -3.25
C ASP A 55 -6.94 1.98 -2.18
N PRO A 56 -7.89 2.84 -1.75
CA PRO A 56 -7.64 3.83 -0.70
C PRO A 56 -7.14 3.22 0.63
N SER A 57 -7.46 1.96 0.92
CA SER A 57 -6.99 1.26 2.11
C SER A 57 -5.47 1.01 2.10
N ILE A 58 -4.88 0.78 0.93
CA ILE A 58 -3.42 0.62 0.78
C ILE A 58 -2.72 1.95 1.08
N VAL A 59 -3.26 3.04 0.54
CA VAL A 59 -2.72 4.39 0.78
C VAL A 59 -2.79 4.73 2.26
N ARG A 60 -3.95 4.52 2.91
CA ARG A 60 -4.09 4.71 4.36
C ARG A 60 -3.10 3.87 5.16
N MET A 61 -2.95 2.59 4.80
CA MET A 61 -2.03 1.67 5.48
C MET A 61 -0.58 2.19 5.44
N VAL A 62 -0.11 2.61 4.25
CA VAL A 62 1.27 3.10 4.06
C VAL A 62 1.49 4.42 4.80
N ILE A 63 0.57 5.38 4.70
CA ILE A 63 0.67 6.66 5.37
C ILE A 63 0.69 6.47 6.90
N CYS A 64 -0.24 5.68 7.45
CA CYS A 64 -0.27 5.41 8.89
C CYS A 64 1.00 4.69 9.36
N ALA A 65 1.57 3.78 8.56
CA ALA A 65 2.82 3.11 8.92
C ALA A 65 3.98 4.09 9.05
N ALA A 66 4.09 5.06 8.15
CA ALA A 66 5.11 6.11 8.22
C ALA A 66 4.93 7.00 9.46
N VAL A 67 3.70 7.46 9.74
CA VAL A 67 3.40 8.28 10.93
C VAL A 67 3.66 7.53 12.24
N LEU A 68 3.32 6.24 12.31
CA LEU A 68 3.60 5.42 13.49
C LEU A 68 5.11 5.28 13.76
N ARG A 69 5.97 5.36 12.75
CA ARG A 69 7.43 5.40 12.97
C ARG A 69 7.85 6.70 13.64
N VAL A 70 7.29 7.83 13.21
CA VAL A 70 7.53 9.14 13.82
C VAL A 70 7.07 9.13 15.28
N LEU A 71 5.84 8.69 15.56
CA LEU A 71 5.31 8.64 16.94
C LEU A 71 6.07 7.69 17.87
N ARG A 72 6.69 6.63 17.34
CA ARG A 72 7.52 5.71 18.13
C ARG A 72 8.92 6.25 18.42
N ASN A 73 9.41 7.18 17.62
CA ASN A 73 10.70 7.83 17.83
C ASN A 73 10.65 9.33 17.52
N PRO A 74 9.86 10.12 18.28
CA PRO A 74 9.60 11.53 17.97
C PRO A 74 10.86 12.39 18.12
N ASP A 75 11.76 12.04 19.04
CA ASP A 75 13.05 12.72 19.23
C ASP A 75 14.14 12.23 18.25
N GLY A 76 13.83 11.24 17.40
CA GLY A 76 14.79 10.63 16.47
C GLY A 76 16.05 10.08 17.14
N LYS A 77 15.93 9.59 18.38
CA LYS A 77 17.05 9.04 19.16
C LYS A 77 17.63 7.85 18.39
N ARG A 78 18.93 7.92 18.09
CA ARG A 78 19.71 6.81 17.57
C ARG A 78 19.97 5.86 18.73
N GLN A 79 19.46 4.64 18.68
CA GLN A 79 19.80 3.63 19.68
C GLN A 79 21.33 3.46 19.74
N GLU A 80 21.87 3.50 20.95
CA GLU A 80 23.23 3.09 21.26
C GLU A 80 23.28 1.55 21.24
N THR A 81 24.24 1.01 20.48
CA THR A 81 24.37 -0.41 20.10
C THR A 81 24.39 -1.37 21.29
N ILE A 82 23.50 -2.38 21.29
CA ILE A 82 23.68 -3.62 22.07
C ILE A 82 23.48 -4.81 21.12
N GLU A 83 24.61 -5.46 20.84
CA GLU A 83 24.87 -6.80 20.27
C GLU A 83 23.85 -7.45 19.31
N ASP A 84 24.34 -7.61 18.07
CA ASP A 84 24.04 -8.68 17.11
C ASP A 84 22.61 -8.74 16.53
N TYR A 85 22.10 -7.61 16.07
CA TYR A 85 21.28 -7.51 14.85
C TYR A 85 21.28 -6.05 14.37
N SER A 86 22.32 -5.64 13.65
CA SER A 86 22.40 -4.31 13.04
C SER A 86 21.61 -4.30 11.73
N TYR A 87 20.36 -3.84 11.77
CA TYR A 87 19.77 -3.23 10.58
C TYR A 87 20.07 -1.73 10.68
N THR A 88 21.18 -1.29 10.08
CA THR A 88 21.39 0.12 9.83
C THR A 88 20.29 0.55 8.86
N LEU A 89 19.17 1.05 9.39
CA LEU A 89 18.23 1.85 8.61
C LEU A 89 19.09 2.90 7.92
N ALA A 90 19.14 2.84 6.59
CA ALA A 90 19.92 3.74 5.77
C ALA A 90 19.67 5.16 6.27
N VAL A 91 20.71 5.76 6.85
CA VAL A 91 20.76 7.17 7.16
C VAL A 91 20.86 7.86 5.80
N GLY A 92 19.72 8.20 5.24
CA GLY A 92 19.59 8.90 3.96
C GLY A 92 18.12 9.21 3.74
N GLU A 93 17.80 10.50 3.80
CA GLU A 93 16.48 11.10 3.49
C GLU A 93 15.46 11.10 4.64
N GLY A 94 15.75 11.92 5.65
CA GLY A 94 14.81 12.34 6.69
C GLY A 94 15.55 12.90 7.90
N GLU A 95 15.22 14.12 8.32
CA GLU A 95 15.67 14.61 9.61
C GLU A 95 15.15 13.68 10.73
N PRO A 96 15.90 13.43 11.80
CA PRO A 96 15.38 12.67 12.94
C PRO A 96 14.05 13.27 13.41
N GLY A 97 12.97 12.47 13.40
CA GLY A 97 11.61 12.94 13.70
C GLY A 97 10.77 13.34 12.47
N SER A 98 11.31 13.25 11.24
CA SER A 98 10.56 13.49 10.01
C SER A 98 9.94 12.23 9.43
N VAL A 99 8.88 12.42 8.64
CA VAL A 99 8.25 11.34 7.89
C VAL A 99 9.16 10.88 6.75
N TYR A 100 9.24 9.57 6.53
CA TYR A 100 9.87 8.97 5.34
C TYR A 100 9.12 7.70 4.92
N PHE A 101 9.25 7.33 3.63
CA PHE A 101 8.74 6.08 3.09
C PHE A 101 9.88 5.11 2.80
N THR A 102 9.65 3.83 3.07
CA THR A 102 10.56 2.77 2.64
C THR A 102 10.32 2.42 1.16
N GLU A 103 11.33 1.86 0.50
CA GLU A 103 11.20 1.38 -0.88
C GLU A 103 10.02 0.40 -1.07
N ALA A 104 9.78 -0.47 -0.09
CA ALA A 104 8.66 -1.41 -0.13
C ALA A 104 7.30 -0.71 -0.04
N GLU A 105 7.21 0.43 0.63
CA GLU A 105 5.99 1.23 0.71
C GLU A 105 5.76 2.01 -0.59
N LEU A 106 6.80 2.65 -1.12
CA LEU A 106 6.73 3.29 -2.43
C LEU A 106 6.36 2.29 -3.52
N THR A 107 6.89 1.07 -3.46
CA THR A 107 6.52 -0.01 -4.37
C THR A 107 5.02 -0.32 -4.30
N ARG A 108 4.42 -0.35 -3.10
CA ARG A 108 2.97 -0.57 -2.94
C ARG A 108 2.14 0.60 -3.47
N LEU A 109 2.58 1.84 -3.25
CA LEU A 109 1.91 3.02 -3.79
C LEU A 109 2.01 3.08 -5.32
N ARG A 110 3.14 2.64 -5.89
CA ARG A 110 3.38 2.59 -7.34
C ARG A 110 2.72 1.38 -8.03
N ALA A 111 2.34 0.34 -7.28
CA ALA A 111 1.71 -0.86 -7.82
C ALA A 111 0.40 -0.51 -8.54
N ARG A 112 0.30 -0.89 -9.82
CA ARG A 112 -0.90 -0.72 -10.65
C ARG A 112 -1.69 -2.03 -10.64
N PRO A 113 -3.04 -2.01 -10.53
CA PRO A 113 -3.84 -3.21 -10.67
C PRO A 113 -3.52 -3.86 -12.01
N PRO A 114 -3.42 -5.21 -12.07
CA PRO A 114 -3.23 -5.90 -13.32
C PRO A 114 -4.40 -5.56 -14.25
N VAL A 115 -4.10 -4.99 -15.41
CA VAL A 115 -5.08 -4.87 -16.49
C VAL A 115 -5.50 -6.30 -16.83
N PRO A 116 -6.80 -6.66 -16.79
CA PRO A 116 -7.23 -8.00 -17.15
C PRO A 116 -6.87 -8.25 -18.62
N THR A 117 -5.75 -8.93 -18.86
CA THR A 117 -5.43 -9.48 -20.16
C THR A 117 -6.38 -10.65 -20.39
N GLY A 118 -7.15 -10.58 -21.47
CA GLY A 118 -8.24 -11.51 -21.77
C GLY A 118 -7.85 -12.97 -21.55
N ALA A 119 -8.77 -13.73 -20.95
CA ALA A 119 -8.58 -15.13 -20.60
C ALA A 119 -7.98 -15.93 -21.76
N PHE A 120 -6.82 -16.56 -21.53
CA PHE A 120 -6.29 -17.56 -22.44
C PHE A 120 -7.25 -18.75 -22.44
N THR A 121 -8.05 -18.90 -23.49
CA THR A 121 -8.89 -20.09 -23.68
C THR A 121 -7.96 -21.25 -24.03
N ILE A 122 -7.63 -22.06 -23.03
CA ILE A 122 -7.03 -23.38 -23.26
C ILE A 122 -8.13 -24.24 -23.86
N ARG A 123 -8.06 -24.51 -25.17
CA ARG A 123 -8.83 -25.61 -25.76
C ARG A 123 -8.07 -26.90 -25.41
N PRO A 124 -8.58 -27.76 -24.52
CA PRO A 124 -7.98 -29.07 -24.35
C PRO A 124 -8.09 -29.84 -25.67
N TYR A 125 -6.97 -30.36 -26.14
CA TYR A 125 -6.95 -31.27 -27.28
C TYR A 125 -7.60 -32.60 -26.86
N GLY A 126 -8.72 -32.95 -27.48
CA GLY A 126 -9.34 -34.28 -27.29
C GLY A 126 -10.82 -34.32 -26.91
N ALA A 127 -11.62 -33.27 -27.12
CA ALA A 127 -13.08 -33.46 -27.10
C ALA A 127 -13.47 -34.36 -28.30
N PRO A 128 -14.04 -35.56 -28.09
CA PRO A 128 -14.52 -36.37 -29.19
C PRO A 128 -15.66 -35.62 -29.89
N ASP A 129 -15.56 -35.54 -31.21
CA ASP A 129 -16.60 -34.98 -32.07
C ASP A 129 -17.93 -35.71 -31.83
N GLY A 130 -19.02 -34.97 -31.95
CA GLY A 130 -20.35 -35.36 -31.50
C GLY A 130 -20.78 -36.73 -32.01
N THR A 131 -21.37 -37.49 -31.09
CA THR A 131 -22.06 -38.76 -31.35
C THR A 131 -23.13 -38.57 -32.44
N ILE A 132 -22.91 -39.09 -33.64
CA ILE A 132 -23.99 -39.43 -34.57
C ILE A 132 -24.41 -40.88 -34.30
N LEU A 133 -25.41 -41.07 -33.45
CA LEU A 133 -26.19 -42.31 -33.42
C LEU A 133 -27.16 -42.27 -34.59
N GLU A 134 -26.69 -42.61 -35.79
CA GLU A 134 -27.56 -42.96 -36.92
C GLU A 134 -27.56 -44.48 -37.11
N GLU A 135 -28.74 -45.06 -36.86
CA GLU A 135 -29.38 -46.07 -37.71
C GLU A 135 -28.59 -47.34 -38.06
N LEU A 136 -28.82 -48.41 -37.30
CA LEU A 136 -28.72 -49.78 -37.84
C LEU A 136 -29.97 -50.58 -37.44
N GLY A 137 -30.99 -50.51 -38.29
CA GLY A 137 -32.06 -51.50 -38.35
C GLY A 137 -31.53 -52.80 -38.95
N TRP A 138 -31.70 -53.91 -38.24
CA TRP A 138 -31.49 -55.26 -38.76
C TRP A 138 -32.84 -55.97 -38.89
N SER A 139 -33.18 -56.36 -40.12
CA SER A 139 -34.07 -57.51 -40.40
C SER A 139 -33.31 -58.80 -40.17
#